data_AF-A0A822BZU9-F1
#
_entry.id   AF-A0A822BZU9-F1
#
_cell.length_a   1.000
_cell.length_b   1.000
_cell.length_c   1.000
_cell.angle_alpha   90.00
_cell.angle_beta   90.00
_cell.angle_gamma   90.00
#
_symmetry.space_group_name_H-M   'P 1'
#
loop_
_entity.id
_entity.type
_entity.pdbx_description
1 polymer ?
#
loop_
_entity_poly.entity_id
_entity_poly.type
_entity_poly.pdbx_seq_one_letter_code
_entity_poly.pdbx_strand_id
1 'polypeptide(L)'
;LFGEYLQIYTEQGSSKVTWDTQWIKGINKPISWFQARFDLDHRIREDANANPILLDAQGLNRGHAFINGNDLRLYWLIQSICQNNSPCACQHAQTNCLKPTQRYYHIPSNWLKSKNNLITIFDDFGAPSSASVGLVQRILTNS
;
A
#
# COMPACT_ATOMS: atom_id res chain seq x y z
N LEU A 1 5.46 16.46 7.15
CA LEU A 1 4.16 16.94 6.62
C LEU A 1 3.18 17.22 7.76
N PHE A 2 2.20 18.11 7.58
CA PHE A 2 1.23 18.43 8.63
C PHE A 2 0.45 17.19 9.12
N GLY A 3 0.07 16.29 8.20
CA GLY A 3 -0.57 15.02 8.55
C GLY A 3 0.30 14.09 9.40
N GLU A 4 1.62 14.08 9.17
CA GLU A 4 2.56 13.30 9.99
C GLU A 4 2.74 13.91 11.38
N TYR A 5 2.83 15.23 11.47
CA TYR A 5 2.91 15.96 12.75
C TYR A 5 1.68 15.68 13.63
N LEU A 6 0.49 15.66 13.02
CA LEU A 6 -0.75 15.31 13.73
C LEU A 6 -0.92 13.81 13.96
N GLN A 7 -0.09 12.98 13.30
CA GLN A 7 -0.14 11.52 13.30
C GLN A 7 -1.51 10.98 12.83
N ILE A 8 -2.06 11.53 11.75
CA ILE A 8 -3.43 11.22 11.29
C ILE A 8 -3.64 9.75 10.85
N TYR A 9 -2.54 9.00 10.74
CA TYR A 9 -2.52 7.55 10.53
C TYR A 9 -2.79 6.72 11.81
N THR A 10 -2.96 7.37 12.96
CA THR A 10 -3.41 6.78 14.22
C THR A 10 -4.88 7.10 14.48
N GLU A 11 -5.54 6.35 15.35
CA GLU A 11 -6.91 6.62 15.77
C GLU A 11 -7.06 8.03 16.39
N GLN A 12 -6.15 8.38 17.32
CA GLN A 12 -6.16 9.66 18.02
C GLN A 12 -5.76 10.84 17.12
N GLY A 13 -4.89 10.61 16.15
CA GLY A 13 -4.50 11.64 15.18
C GLY A 13 -5.58 11.88 14.14
N SER A 14 -6.27 10.82 13.69
CA SER A 14 -7.34 10.92 12.71
C SER A 14 -8.46 11.83 13.18
N SER A 15 -8.80 11.79 14.47
CA SER A 15 -9.83 12.67 15.06
C SER A 15 -9.45 14.15 15.14
N LYS A 16 -8.20 14.53 14.83
CA LYS A 16 -7.73 15.92 14.84
C LYS A 16 -8.04 16.67 13.54
N VAL A 17 -8.52 15.97 12.51
CA VAL A 17 -8.82 16.55 11.20
C VAL A 17 -10.22 16.14 10.75
N THR A 18 -10.82 16.96 9.90
CA THR A 18 -12.09 16.63 9.25
C THR A 18 -11.80 15.93 7.92
N TRP A 19 -12.17 14.66 7.82
CA TRP A 19 -12.05 13.89 6.58
C TRP A 19 -13.23 14.19 5.64
N ASP A 20 -12.93 14.40 4.35
CA ASP A 20 -13.98 14.47 3.32
C ASP A 20 -14.38 13.05 2.92
N THR A 21 -15.66 12.70 3.09
CA THR A 21 -16.19 11.39 2.70
C THR A 21 -16.21 11.18 1.18
N GLN A 22 -16.13 12.26 0.39
CA GLN A 22 -16.05 12.22 -1.06
C GLN A 22 -14.59 12.08 -1.51
N TRP A 23 -14.01 10.89 -1.30
CA TRP A 23 -12.61 10.57 -1.59
C TRP A 23 -12.17 10.90 -3.03
N ILE A 24 -13.10 10.88 -3.99
CA ILE A 24 -12.86 11.23 -5.40
C ILE A 24 -12.24 12.65 -5.55
N LYS A 25 -12.52 13.56 -4.62
CA LYS A 25 -11.94 14.91 -4.61
C LYS A 25 -10.43 14.92 -4.38
N GLY A 26 -9.85 13.86 -3.81
CA GLY A 26 -8.40 13.72 -3.61
C GLY A 26 -7.69 13.04 -4.78
N ILE A 27 -8.43 12.48 -5.75
CA ILE A 27 -7.84 11.79 -6.89
C ILE A 27 -7.07 12.76 -7.78
N ASN A 28 -5.90 12.32 -8.26
CA ASN A 28 -4.93 13.11 -9.01
C ASN A 28 -4.48 14.41 -8.32
N LYS A 29 -4.78 14.59 -7.02
CA LYS A 29 -4.26 15.73 -6.26
C LYS A 29 -3.01 15.32 -5.50
N PRO A 30 -1.88 16.03 -5.70
CA PRO A 30 -0.68 15.76 -4.94
C PRO A 30 -0.89 16.09 -3.46
N ILE A 31 -0.08 15.47 -2.60
CA ILE A 31 -0.12 15.67 -1.14
C ILE A 31 -1.51 15.36 -0.57
N SER A 32 -2.08 14.23 -0.98
CA SER A 32 -3.40 13.79 -0.54
C SER A 32 -3.29 12.67 0.49
N TRP A 33 -4.19 12.71 1.46
CA TRP A 33 -4.36 11.65 2.45
C TRP A 33 -5.69 10.93 2.19
N PHE A 34 -5.65 9.61 2.22
CA PHE A 34 -6.82 8.74 2.15
C PHE A 34 -6.86 7.86 3.39
N GLN A 35 -8.06 7.57 3.88
CA GLN A 35 -8.25 6.71 5.03
C GLN A 35 -9.46 5.81 4.81
N ALA A 36 -9.33 4.55 5.22
CA ALA A 36 -10.40 3.59 5.16
C ALA A 36 -10.31 2.61 6.33
N ARG A 37 -11.39 1.87 6.56
CA ARG A 37 -11.46 0.78 7.53
C ARG A 37 -11.79 -0.52 6.83
N PHE A 38 -11.21 -1.62 7.30
CA PHE A 38 -11.44 -2.95 6.74
C PHE A 38 -11.44 -4.04 7.82
N ASP A 39 -12.20 -5.10 7.53
CA ASP A 39 -12.20 -6.34 8.30
C ASP A 39 -11.35 -7.39 7.57
N LEU A 40 -10.65 -8.24 8.33
CA LEU A 40 -10.01 -9.41 7.73
C LEU A 40 -11.05 -10.50 7.52
N ASP A 41 -11.13 -11.00 6.28
CA ASP A 41 -11.90 -12.17 5.92
C ASP A 41 -11.39 -13.42 6.68
N HIS A 42 -12.28 -14.34 7.02
CA HIS A 42 -11.99 -15.58 7.76
C HIS A 42 -10.84 -16.38 7.12
N ARG A 43 -10.81 -16.45 5.78
CA ARG A 43 -9.78 -17.19 5.02
C ARG A 43 -8.38 -16.60 5.14
N ILE A 44 -8.29 -15.28 5.30
CA ILE A 44 -7.01 -14.58 5.45
C ILE A 44 -6.39 -14.86 6.84
N ARG A 45 -7.23 -15.11 7.85
CA ARG A 45 -6.79 -15.22 9.25
C ARG A 45 -6.09 -16.53 9.59
N GLU A 46 -6.55 -17.65 9.03
CA GLU A 46 -6.05 -18.97 9.41
C GLU A 46 -4.62 -19.22 8.93
N ASP A 47 -4.21 -18.53 7.85
CA ASP A 47 -2.94 -18.81 7.19
C ASP A 47 -2.05 -17.57 7.02
N ALA A 48 -2.28 -16.47 7.74
CA ALA A 48 -1.49 -15.24 7.55
C ALA A 48 0.02 -15.41 7.83
N ASN A 49 0.39 -16.43 8.62
CA ASN A 49 1.79 -16.74 8.94
C ASN A 49 2.48 -17.58 7.84
N ALA A 50 1.77 -18.49 7.17
CA ALA A 50 2.36 -19.24 6.04
C ALA A 50 2.13 -18.53 4.70
N ASN A 51 1.02 -17.79 4.58
CA ASN A 51 0.63 -16.98 3.43
C ASN A 51 0.57 -15.49 3.82
N PRO A 52 1.67 -14.74 3.60
CA PRO A 52 1.76 -13.34 3.98
C PRO A 52 0.67 -12.47 3.33
N ILE A 53 0.17 -11.51 4.10
CA ILE A 53 -0.78 -10.49 3.62
C ILE A 53 0.01 -9.31 3.07
N LEU A 54 -0.37 -8.86 1.89
CA LEU A 54 0.27 -7.75 1.20
C LEU A 54 -0.76 -6.66 0.92
N LEU A 55 -0.34 -5.40 1.06
CA LEU A 55 -1.00 -4.27 0.43
C LEU A 55 -0.75 -4.35 -1.07
N ASP A 56 -1.82 -4.42 -1.86
CA ASP A 56 -1.77 -4.14 -3.30
C ASP A 56 -1.94 -2.63 -3.49
N ALA A 57 -0.84 -1.94 -3.78
CA ALA A 57 -0.80 -0.49 -3.96
C ALA A 57 -1.26 -0.04 -5.36
N GLN A 58 -1.91 -0.92 -6.13
CA GLN A 58 -2.50 -0.59 -7.43
C GLN A 58 -3.36 0.68 -7.36
N GLY A 59 -3.18 1.57 -8.33
CA GLY A 59 -3.94 2.82 -8.41
C GLY A 59 -3.41 3.95 -7.52
N LEU A 60 -2.31 3.73 -6.80
CA LEU A 60 -1.48 4.77 -6.19
C LEU A 60 -0.30 5.13 -7.09
N ASN A 61 0.42 6.21 -6.74
CA ASN A 61 1.65 6.62 -7.42
C ASN A 61 2.87 6.42 -6.51
N ARG A 62 3.07 7.34 -5.58
CA ARG A 62 4.19 7.36 -4.63
C ARG A 62 3.73 7.96 -3.33
N GLY A 63 4.27 7.45 -2.22
CA GLY A 63 4.00 8.00 -0.91
C GLY A 63 4.14 6.96 0.19
N HIS A 64 3.42 7.10 1.30
CA HIS A 64 3.54 6.23 2.46
C HIS A 64 2.20 5.58 2.81
N ALA A 65 2.25 4.35 3.29
CA ALA A 65 1.07 3.65 3.79
C ALA A 65 1.25 3.26 5.25
N PHE A 66 0.14 3.27 5.98
CA PHE A 66 0.10 2.97 7.40
C PHE A 66 -1.02 1.99 7.69
N ILE A 67 -0.75 1.01 8.57
CA ILE A 67 -1.72 0.04 9.05
C ILE A 67 -1.78 0.11 10.58
N ASN A 68 -2.96 0.45 11.11
CA ASN A 68 -3.19 0.56 12.56
C ASN A 68 -2.14 1.43 13.28
N GLY A 69 -1.70 2.52 12.65
CA GLY A 69 -0.67 3.42 13.19
C GLY A 69 0.78 3.02 12.88
N ASN A 70 1.03 1.84 12.33
CA ASN A 70 2.37 1.38 11.96
C ASN A 70 2.72 1.78 10.53
N ASP A 71 3.94 2.27 10.33
CA ASP A 71 4.44 2.72 9.02
C ASP A 71 4.93 1.53 8.18
N LEU A 72 4.23 1.29 7.07
CA LEU A 72 4.59 0.28 6.06
C LEU A 72 5.65 0.80 5.07
N ARG A 73 6.05 2.07 5.24
CA ARG A 73 7.07 2.82 4.53
C ARG A 73 6.64 3.28 3.14
N LEU A 74 7.64 3.79 2.41
CA LEU A 74 7.52 4.31 1.06
C LEU A 74 7.03 3.21 0.10
N TYR A 75 5.91 3.48 -0.56
CA TYR A 75 5.54 2.82 -1.80
C TYR A 75 5.89 3.71 -3.00
N TRP A 76 6.27 3.07 -4.11
CA TRP A 76 6.48 3.77 -5.38
C TRP A 76 6.22 2.83 -6.55
N LEU A 77 5.15 3.09 -7.30
CA LEU A 77 4.77 2.33 -8.48
C LEU A 77 5.49 2.82 -9.76
N ILE A 78 6.78 3.14 -9.66
CA ILE A 78 7.56 3.51 -10.83
C ILE A 78 7.66 2.32 -11.78
N GLN A 79 7.48 2.55 -13.07
CA GLN A 79 7.50 1.50 -14.08
C GLN A 79 8.94 1.02 -14.32
N SER A 80 9.14 -0.29 -14.30
CA SER A 80 10.42 -0.92 -14.60
C SER A 80 10.72 -0.89 -16.10
N ILE A 81 12.01 -0.75 -16.44
CA ILE A 81 12.51 -0.84 -17.81
C ILE A 81 13.55 -1.97 -17.84
N CYS A 82 13.31 -2.96 -18.70
CA CYS A 82 14.29 -4.01 -18.95
C CYS A 82 15.19 -3.58 -20.12
N GLN A 83 16.49 -3.75 -19.95
CA GLN A 83 17.49 -3.42 -20.95
C GLN A 83 18.08 -4.70 -21.52
N ASN A 84 17.99 -4.88 -22.84
CA ASN A 84 18.54 -6.06 -23.51
C ASN A 84 20.08 -6.06 -23.56
N ASN A 85 20.73 -4.90 -23.38
CA ASN A 85 22.17 -4.71 -23.63
C ASN A 85 22.89 -4.03 -22.44
N SER A 86 22.63 -4.43 -21.20
CA SER A 86 23.32 -3.81 -20.05
C SER A 86 24.80 -4.23 -20.02
N PRO A 87 25.79 -3.30 -20.07
CA PRO A 87 27.21 -3.64 -20.24
C PRO A 87 27.91 -4.20 -19.00
N CYS A 88 27.24 -4.30 -17.85
CA CYS A 88 27.87 -4.64 -16.58
C CYS A 88 27.12 -5.76 -15.87
N ALA A 89 27.80 -6.90 -15.68
CA ALA A 89 27.76 -7.92 -14.61
C ALA A 89 26.41 -8.43 -14.01
N CYS A 90 25.28 -7.78 -14.24
CA CYS A 90 23.95 -8.18 -13.80
C CYS A 90 23.28 -9.00 -14.91
N GLN A 91 23.84 -10.18 -15.23
CA GLN A 91 23.24 -11.16 -16.14
C GLN A 91 22.04 -11.90 -15.53
N HIS A 92 21.36 -11.31 -14.53
CA HIS A 92 20.15 -11.89 -13.99
C HIS A 92 19.00 -11.63 -14.97
N ALA A 93 18.19 -12.66 -15.22
CA ALA A 93 16.98 -12.52 -16.02
C ALA A 93 16.11 -11.39 -15.44
N GLN A 94 16.00 -10.28 -16.16
CA GLN A 94 15.09 -9.21 -15.79
C GLN A 94 13.67 -9.68 -16.05
N THR A 95 12.84 -9.67 -15.02
CA THR A 95 11.42 -10.06 -15.10
C THR A 95 10.52 -8.86 -14.82
N ASN A 96 9.22 -8.99 -15.10
CA ASN A 96 8.22 -7.96 -14.83
C ASN A 96 8.54 -6.60 -15.47
N CYS A 97 9.06 -6.60 -16.70
CA CYS A 97 9.28 -5.41 -17.51
C CYS A 97 7.98 -4.64 -17.73
N LEU A 98 8.06 -3.30 -17.74
CA LEU A 98 6.90 -2.41 -17.91
C LEU A 98 5.82 -2.57 -16.81
N LYS A 99 6.15 -3.22 -15.69
CA LYS A 99 5.31 -3.29 -14.49
C LYS A 99 5.88 -2.37 -13.40
N PRO A 100 5.10 -2.01 -12.37
CA PRO A 100 5.64 -1.34 -11.20
C PRO A 100 6.82 -2.11 -10.62
N THR A 101 7.92 -1.43 -10.28
CA THR A 101 9.09 -2.02 -9.61
C THR A 101 8.70 -2.73 -8.32
N GLN A 102 7.71 -2.18 -7.60
CA GLN A 102 7.09 -2.83 -6.46
C GLN A 102 5.61 -2.42 -6.35
N ARG A 103 4.71 -3.39 -6.59
CA ARG A 103 3.25 -3.22 -6.45
C ARG A 103 2.74 -3.72 -5.09
N TYR A 104 3.32 -4.80 -4.59
CA TYR A 104 2.88 -5.46 -3.36
C TYR A 104 3.83 -5.15 -2.20
N TYR A 105 3.26 -4.82 -1.05
CA TYR A 105 4.02 -4.43 0.14
C TYR A 105 3.59 -5.27 1.34
N HIS A 106 4.55 -5.86 2.03
CA HIS A 106 4.28 -6.78 3.12
C HIS A 106 3.68 -6.07 4.34
N ILE A 107 2.56 -6.62 4.85
CA ILE A 107 1.95 -6.19 6.11
C ILE A 107 2.27 -7.26 7.17
N PRO A 108 3.05 -6.94 8.21
CA PRO A 108 3.26 -7.85 9.33
C PRO A 108 1.94 -8.30 9.97
N SER A 109 1.78 -9.61 10.15
CA SER A 109 0.54 -10.20 10.67
C SER A 109 0.18 -9.69 12.07
N ASN A 110 1.18 -9.39 12.91
CA ASN A 110 0.99 -8.84 14.25
C ASN A 110 0.50 -7.37 14.27
N TRP A 111 0.47 -6.67 13.14
CA TRP A 111 -0.14 -5.35 13.04
C TRP A 111 -1.66 -5.41 12.83
N LEU A 112 -2.16 -6.55 12.37
CA LEU A 112 -3.54 -6.71 11.95
C LEU A 112 -4.44 -7.23 13.08
N LYS A 113 -5.67 -6.76 13.09
CA LYS A 113 -6.76 -7.19 13.95
C LYS A 113 -7.78 -7.95 13.12
N SER A 114 -8.66 -8.69 13.77
CA SER A 114 -9.77 -9.39 13.10
C SER A 114 -10.68 -8.43 12.33
N LYS A 115 -11.00 -7.29 12.95
CA LYS A 115 -11.96 -6.32 12.44
C LYS A 115 -11.48 -4.90 12.70
N ASN A 116 -12.07 -3.96 11.98
CA ASN A 116 -11.89 -2.53 12.20
C ASN A 116 -10.42 -2.10 12.14
N ASN A 117 -9.67 -2.64 11.17
CA ASN A 117 -8.32 -2.18 10.88
C ASN A 117 -8.37 -0.82 10.19
N LEU A 118 -7.49 0.08 10.58
CA LEU A 118 -7.32 1.38 9.96
C LEU A 118 -6.19 1.31 8.93
N ILE A 119 -6.49 1.68 7.69
CA ILE A 119 -5.48 1.99 6.68
C ILE A 119 -5.47 3.48 6.42
N THR A 120 -4.28 4.08 6.40
CA THR A 120 -4.08 5.46 5.97
C THR A 120 -3.01 5.49 4.90
N ILE A 121 -3.27 6.22 3.81
CA ILE A 121 -2.38 6.34 2.66
C ILE A 121 -2.11 7.82 2.45
N PHE A 122 -0.85 8.17 2.38
CA PHE A 122 -0.38 9.46 1.90
C PHE A 122 0.17 9.28 0.49
N ASP A 123 -0.38 10.01 -0.49
CA ASP A 123 0.14 10.02 -1.88
C ASP A 123 0.67 11.41 -2.23
N ASP A 124 1.97 11.51 -2.56
CA ASP A 124 2.64 12.78 -2.83
C ASP A 124 2.55 13.21 -4.31
N PHE A 125 2.23 12.28 -5.22
CA PHE A 125 2.16 12.52 -6.68
C PHE A 125 0.72 12.59 -7.22
N GLY A 126 -0.27 12.28 -6.38
CA GLY A 126 -1.68 12.23 -6.72
C GLY A 126 -2.08 10.86 -7.24
N ALA A 127 -2.80 10.09 -6.42
CA ALA A 127 -3.24 8.75 -6.76
C ALA A 127 -4.26 8.76 -7.94
N PRO A 128 -4.04 7.96 -9.01
CA PRO A 128 -5.00 7.87 -10.12
C PRO A 128 -6.32 7.19 -9.76
N SER A 129 -6.28 6.21 -8.85
CA SER A 129 -7.46 5.44 -8.43
C SER A 129 -7.21 4.78 -7.07
N SER A 130 -7.43 5.52 -5.97
CA SER A 130 -7.29 4.95 -4.63
C SER A 130 -8.28 3.82 -4.34
N ALA A 131 -9.38 3.71 -5.09
CA ALA A 131 -10.33 2.60 -5.02
C ALA A 131 -9.76 1.26 -5.52
N SER A 132 -8.64 1.27 -6.24
CA SER A 132 -7.98 0.03 -6.70
C SER A 132 -7.06 -0.59 -5.65
N VAL A 133 -6.83 0.12 -4.53
CA VAL A 133 -6.01 -0.39 -3.44
C VAL A 133 -6.72 -1.54 -2.76
N GLY A 134 -5.99 -2.63 -2.53
CA GLY A 134 -6.55 -3.84 -1.96
C GLY A 134 -5.59 -4.57 -1.03
N LEU A 135 -6.10 -5.65 -0.46
CA LEU A 135 -5.31 -6.62 0.28
C LEU A 135 -5.29 -7.92 -0.52
N VAL A 136 -4.11 -8.50 -0.63
CA VAL A 136 -3.92 -9.81 -1.26
C VAL A 136 -3.16 -10.73 -0.32
N GLN A 137 -3.38 -12.03 -0.48
CA GLN A 137 -2.66 -13.05 0.26
C GLN A 137 -1.75 -13.81 -0.71
N ARG A 138 -0.48 -13.96 -0.35
CA ARG A 138 0.48 -14.71 -1.16
C ARG A 138 0.32 -16.21 -0.87
N ILE A 139 -0.23 -16.95 -1.83
CA ILE A 139 -0.38 -18.41 -1.76
C ILE A 139 0.62 -19.04 -2.73
N LEU A 140 1.44 -19.97 -2.24
CA LEU A 140 2.35 -20.76 -3.09
C LEU A 140 1.70 -22.12 -3.39
N THR A 141 1.29 -22.34 -4.63
CA THR A 141 0.86 -23.65 -5.10
C THR A 141 2.06 -24.37 -5.72
N ASN A 142 2.42 -25.54 -5.20
CA ASN A 142 3.38 -26.42 -5.87
C ASN A 142 2.72 -26.95 -7.15
N SER A 143 3.24 -26.51 -8.31
CA SER A 143 2.90 -27.00 -9.64
C SER A 143 3.70 -28.24 -9.99
#